data_AF-A0AAN7VJ97-F1
#
_entry.id   AF-A0AAN7VJ97-F1
#
_cell.length_a   1.000
_cell.length_b   1.000
_cell.length_c   1.000
_cell.angle_alpha   90.00
_cell.angle_beta   90.00
_cell.angle_gamma   90.00
#
_symmetry.space_group_name_H-M   'P 1'
#
loop_
_entity.id
_entity.type
_entity.pdbx_description
1 polymer ?
#
loop_
_entity_poly.entity_id
_entity_poly.type
_entity_poly.pdbx_seq_one_letter_code
_entity_poly.pdbx_strand_id
1 'polypeptide(L)'
;MLCTCLFMRQWPVTISVASFIFVLLNFKMDVASEGLMLAFYEADFVGADIKFQKALIFLMTRAQKSVVFTIGNFTPLSMGTIVTVSN
;
A
#
# COMPACT_ATOMS: atom_id res chain seq x y z
N MET A 1 -13.44 19.70 -32.74
CA MET A 1 -14.28 19.99 -31.56
C MET A 1 -14.84 18.74 -30.87
N LEU A 2 -15.18 17.63 -31.55
CA LEU A 2 -15.62 16.40 -30.84
C LEU A 2 -14.52 15.75 -29.96
N CYS A 3 -13.25 15.79 -30.39
CA CYS A 3 -12.15 15.12 -29.69
C CYS A 3 -11.82 15.73 -28.31
N THR A 4 -11.95 17.07 -28.16
CA THR A 4 -11.74 17.77 -26.90
C THR A 4 -12.89 17.55 -25.89
N CYS A 5 -14.13 17.35 -26.37
CA CYS A 5 -15.27 17.01 -25.52
C CYS A 5 -15.23 15.57 -24.99
N LEU A 6 -14.77 14.61 -25.82
CA LEU A 6 -14.52 13.23 -25.37
C LEU A 6 -13.40 13.17 -24.32
N PHE A 7 -12.35 13.97 -24.49
CA PHE A 7 -11.25 14.07 -23.53
C PHE A 7 -11.72 14.60 -22.17
N MET A 8 -12.51 15.69 -22.12
CA MET A 8 -13.01 16.22 -20.84
C MET A 8 -13.99 15.28 -20.11
N ARG A 9 -14.72 14.41 -20.84
CA ARG A 9 -15.66 13.45 -20.24
C ARG A 9 -15.01 12.15 -19.82
N GLN A 10 -14.00 11.67 -20.54
CA GLN A 10 -13.34 10.38 -20.25
C GLN A 10 -12.28 10.48 -19.14
N TRP A 11 -11.64 11.64 -18.99
CA TRP A 11 -10.56 11.87 -18.03
C TRP A 11 -10.92 11.65 -16.55
N PRO A 12 -12.08 12.09 -16.01
CA PRO A 12 -12.42 11.82 -14.61
C PRO A 12 -12.67 10.33 -14.35
N VAL A 13 -13.27 9.63 -15.33
CA VAL A 13 -13.57 8.19 -15.21
C VAL A 13 -12.28 7.37 -15.12
N THR A 14 -11.25 7.70 -15.90
CA THR A 14 -9.97 6.98 -15.83
C THR A 14 -9.23 7.23 -14.52
N ILE A 15 -9.34 8.42 -13.93
CA ILE A 15 -8.75 8.74 -12.62
C ILE A 15 -9.45 7.94 -11.50
N SER A 16 -10.78 7.86 -11.50
CA SER A 16 -11.54 7.10 -10.50
C SER A 16 -11.26 5.60 -10.57
N VAL A 17 -11.10 5.04 -11.78
CA VAL A 17 -10.76 3.62 -11.94
C VAL A 17 -9.33 3.34 -11.47
N ALA A 18 -8.37 4.21 -11.81
CA ALA A 18 -6.99 4.07 -11.38
C ALA A 18 -6.86 4.13 -9.84
N SER A 19 -7.50 5.11 -9.18
CA SER A 19 -7.47 5.24 -7.72
C SER A 19 -8.07 4.02 -7.02
N PHE A 20 -9.15 3.45 -7.56
CA PHE A 20 -9.74 2.21 -7.04
C PHE A 20 -8.76 1.03 -7.11
N ILE A 21 -8.06 0.87 -8.24
CA ILE A 21 -7.04 -0.18 -8.42
C ILE A 21 -5.90 -0.01 -7.40
N PHE A 22 -5.42 1.22 -7.20
CA PHE A 22 -4.36 1.49 -6.23
C PHE A 22 -4.79 1.13 -4.80
N VAL A 23 -6.03 1.40 -4.40
CA VAL A 23 -6.50 1.04 -3.04
C VAL A 23 -6.59 -0.47 -2.86
N LEU A 24 -7.06 -1.21 -3.87
CA LEU A 24 -7.06 -2.68 -3.81
C LEU A 24 -5.65 -3.26 -3.67
N LEU A 25 -4.67 -2.66 -4.35
CA LEU A 25 -3.27 -3.06 -4.22
C LEU A 25 -2.74 -2.78 -2.81
N ASN A 26 -3.01 -1.58 -2.27
CA ASN A 26 -2.61 -1.22 -0.90
C ASN A 26 -3.16 -2.21 0.12
N PHE A 27 -4.45 -2.55 0.03
CA PHE A 27 -5.09 -3.52 0.93
C PHE A 27 -4.40 -4.90 0.91
N LYS A 28 -4.06 -5.40 -0.28
CA LYS A 28 -3.33 -6.67 -0.42
C LYS A 28 -1.95 -6.63 0.22
N MET A 29 -1.24 -5.50 0.05
CA MET A 29 0.10 -5.32 0.62
C MET A 29 0.06 -5.24 2.14
N ASP A 30 -0.98 -4.63 2.69
CA ASP A 30 -1.19 -4.52 4.14
C ASP A 30 -1.36 -5.91 4.77
N VAL A 31 -2.29 -6.71 4.25
CA VAL A 31 -2.51 -8.10 4.70
C VAL A 31 -1.26 -8.97 4.54
N ALA A 32 -0.52 -8.82 3.43
CA ALA A 32 0.73 -9.55 3.23
C ALA A 32 1.81 -9.13 4.23
N SER A 33 1.87 -7.85 4.61
CA SER A 33 2.85 -7.33 5.57
C SER A 33 2.58 -7.82 6.99
N GLU A 34 1.32 -7.94 7.39
CA GLU A 34 0.92 -8.54 8.67
C GLU A 34 1.33 -10.02 8.74
N GLY A 35 1.11 -10.77 7.64
CA GLY A 35 1.54 -12.17 7.54
C GLY A 35 3.06 -12.34 7.64
N LEU A 36 3.83 -11.43 7.01
CA LEU A 36 5.29 -11.42 7.14
C LEU A 36 5.74 -11.11 8.57
N MET A 37 5.08 -10.18 9.25
CA MET A 37 5.38 -9.85 10.64
C MET A 37 5.22 -11.08 11.54
N LEU A 38 4.10 -11.79 11.42
CA LEU A 38 3.85 -13.03 12.17
C LEU A 38 4.91 -14.10 11.87
N ALA A 39 5.23 -14.30 10.59
CA ALA A 39 6.27 -15.26 10.18
C ALA A 39 7.66 -14.93 10.74
N PHE A 40 8.01 -13.64 10.85
CA PHE A 40 9.27 -13.24 11.48
C PHE A 40 9.26 -13.45 12.99
N TYR A 41 8.11 -13.27 13.67
CA TYR A 41 7.97 -13.55 15.10
C TYR A 41 8.07 -15.04 15.43
N GLU A 42 7.57 -15.92 14.56
CA GLU A 42 7.68 -17.39 14.70
C GLU A 42 9.04 -17.95 14.25
N ALA A 43 9.92 -17.13 13.65
CA ALA A 43 11.23 -17.59 13.24
C ALA A 43 12.14 -17.86 14.46
N ASP A 44 12.75 -19.04 14.52
CA ASP A 44 13.67 -19.43 15.59
C ASP A 44 14.99 -18.64 15.48
N PHE A 45 15.07 -17.49 16.16
CA PHE A 45 16.24 -16.59 16.12
C PHE A 45 17.27 -16.89 17.22
N VAL A 46 16.96 -17.76 18.18
CA VAL A 46 17.82 -18.10 19.31
C VAL A 46 18.88 -19.10 18.85
N GLY A 47 20.13 -18.64 18.71
CA GLY A 47 21.26 -19.45 18.24
C GLY A 47 21.66 -19.24 16.77
N ALA A 48 20.94 -18.39 16.04
CA ALA A 48 21.32 -17.97 14.68
C ALA A 48 22.48 -16.97 14.68
N ASP A 49 23.11 -16.80 13.50
CA ASP A 49 24.21 -15.85 13.32
C ASP A 49 23.83 -14.41 13.71
N ILE A 50 24.76 -13.67 14.32
CA ILE A 50 24.53 -12.29 14.79
C ILE A 50 24.12 -11.36 13.64
N LYS A 51 24.58 -11.62 12.40
CA LYS A 51 24.18 -10.84 11.22
C LYS A 51 22.71 -11.12 10.85
N PHE A 52 22.28 -12.37 10.98
CA PHE A 52 20.90 -12.77 10.73
C PHE A 52 19.94 -12.13 11.73
N GLN A 53 20.27 -12.16 13.02
CA GLN A 53 19.47 -11.51 14.06
C GLN A 53 19.31 -10.01 13.81
N LYS A 54 20.39 -9.31 13.42
CA LYS A 54 20.33 -7.88 13.08
C LYS A 54 19.43 -7.63 11.86
N ALA A 55 19.57 -8.42 10.80
CA ALA A 55 18.73 -8.30 9.62
C ALA A 55 17.24 -8.55 9.93
N LEU A 56 16.95 -9.53 10.80
CA LEU A 56 15.59 -9.86 11.23
C LEU A 56 14.95 -8.70 12.00
N ILE A 57 15.68 -8.09 12.95
CA ILE A 57 15.18 -6.91 13.70
C ILE A 57 14.91 -5.73 12.74
N PHE A 58 15.78 -5.49 11.77
CA PHE A 58 15.55 -4.47 10.74
C PHE A 58 14.29 -4.76 9.92
N LEU A 59 14.08 -6.00 9.51
CA LEU A 59 12.90 -6.43 8.77
C LEU A 59 11.62 -6.28 9.60
N MET A 60 11.62 -6.70 10.87
CA MET A 60 10.49 -6.51 11.78
C MET A 60 10.15 -5.02 11.95
N THR A 61 11.15 -4.17 12.15
CA THR A 61 10.97 -2.71 12.31
C THR A 61 10.39 -2.06 11.04
N ARG A 62 10.77 -2.57 9.86
CA ARG A 62 10.25 -2.09 8.57
C ARG A 62 8.86 -2.64 8.28
N ALA A 63 8.58 -3.89 8.61
CA ALA A 63 7.29 -4.55 8.42
C ALA A 63 6.20 -3.95 9.33
N GLN A 64 6.56 -3.45 10.52
CA GLN A 64 5.63 -2.71 11.41
C GLN A 64 5.10 -1.41 10.81
N LYS A 65 5.77 -0.85 9.78
CA LYS A 65 5.33 0.37 9.12
C LYS A 65 4.55 -0.02 7.87
N SER A 66 3.23 -0.10 8.00
CA SER A 66 2.32 -0.34 6.86
C SER A 66 2.74 0.54 5.67
N VAL A 67 2.99 -0.11 4.53
CA VAL A 67 3.43 0.57 3.31
C VAL A 67 2.21 1.27 2.72
N VAL A 68 1.89 2.43 3.26
CA VAL A 68 0.81 3.26 2.78
C VAL A 68 1.31 4.01 1.55
N PHE A 69 0.78 3.69 0.39
CA PHE A 69 1.10 4.40 -0.84
C PHE A 69 0.42 5.76 -0.82
N THR A 70 1.16 6.80 -0.47
CA THR A 70 0.69 8.18 -0.48
C THR A 70 0.90 8.76 -1.87
N ILE A 71 -0.18 9.08 -2.60
CA ILE A 71 -0.04 9.88 -3.83
C ILE A 71 0.34 11.31 -3.42
N GLY A 72 1.55 11.72 -3.83
CA GLY A 72 2.04 13.10 -3.69
C GLY A 72 2.16 13.62 -2.26
N ASN A 73 2.24 12.77 -1.23
CA ASN A 73 2.20 13.17 0.20
C ASN A 73 0.89 13.83 0.66
N PHE A 74 -0.17 13.87 -0.16
CA PHE A 74 -1.39 14.62 0.17
C PHE A 74 -2.38 13.85 1.03
N THR A 75 -2.54 12.53 0.86
CA THR A 75 -3.34 11.69 1.76
C THR A 75 -3.01 10.20 1.56
N PRO A 76 -3.08 9.39 2.64
CA PRO A 76 -3.00 7.94 2.51
C PRO A 76 -4.18 7.43 1.68
N LEU A 77 -3.91 6.67 0.61
CA LEU A 77 -4.95 6.05 -0.22
C LEU A 77 -5.64 4.92 0.56
N SER A 78 -6.54 5.29 1.45
CA SER A 78 -7.40 4.38 2.19
C SER A 78 -8.81 4.42 1.60
N MET A 79 -9.66 3.42 1.91
CA MET A 79 -11.06 3.39 1.46
C MET A 79 -11.80 4.72 1.73
N GLY A 80 -11.45 5.42 2.82
CA GLY A 80 -12.01 6.74 3.12
C GLY A 80 -11.77 7.78 2.02
N THR A 81 -10.61 7.76 1.35
CA THR A 81 -10.28 8.70 0.26
C THR A 81 -11.10 8.44 -1.00
N ILE A 82 -11.44 7.18 -1.28
CA ILE A 82 -12.34 6.86 -2.40
C ILE A 82 -13.72 7.44 -2.13
N VAL A 83 -14.27 7.22 -0.93
CA VAL A 83 -15.60 7.71 -0.54
C VAL A 83 -15.68 9.23 -0.67
N THR A 84 -14.62 9.96 -0.26
CA THR A 84 -14.56 11.43 -0.42
C THR A 84 -14.43 11.90 -1.86
N VAL A 85 -13.83 11.10 -2.75
CA VAL A 85 -13.70 11.44 -4.18
C VAL A 85 -14.97 11.09 -4.96
N SER A 86 -15.74 10.12 -4.48
CA SER A 86 -17.01 9.68 -5.10
C SER A 86 -18.25 10.47 -4.67
N ASN A 87 -18.15 11.32 -3.63
CA ASN A 87 -19.24 12.17 -3.13
C ASN A 87 -19.19 13.56 -3.76
#